data_AF-A0AAU4GQB5-F1
#
_entry.id   AF-A0AAU4GQB5-F1
#
_cell.length_a   1.000
_cell.length_b   1.000
_cell.length_c   1.000
_cell.angle_alpha   90.00
_cell.angle_beta   90.00
_cell.angle_gamma   90.00
#
_symmetry.space_group_name_H-M   'P 1'
#
loop_
_entity.id
_entity.type
_entity.pdbx_description
1 polymer ?
#
loop_
_entity_poly.entity_id
_entity_poly.type
_entity_poly.pdbx_seq_one_letter_code
_entity_poly.pdbx_strand_id
1 'polypeptide(L)'
;MSRTTDRAGSVVERAGKGRLKAAWTLVLLAPLCAEAAFTGISLPSIWPAFPLLVPVYGAGVLLIRELACRAGAGWAGLLVLGVAYELAEDGLGLQALTSPHLYTAAQWGRMLGFNITYWESQVGYHLVFSLLIPVALTGLIFKRHARRPYLGTFGLVGTAVVFAAGLALAKVSIAGSQDPGYQTPWPVVAALLAVIVVLGVVALVVFPRLRMPRPAPVARLPRPPVMATVAGIAPIVFLGLLFPLGHNAGRPAVGHGAWVALPMAAALVIAVAVGWRIAQWSASEAFTDRHRVWLIGGAMVGHSLFAVASGVAGGNAVLSPVLGLVVIAVTVLLLGRLDRRLAP
;
A
#
# COMPACT_ATOMS: atom_id res chain seq x y z
N MET A 1 20.67 44.98 -10.20
CA MET A 1 20.55 43.94 -9.14
C MET A 1 19.12 43.45 -8.85
N SER A 2 18.02 44.06 -9.34
CA SER A 2 16.65 43.59 -8.99
C SER A 2 16.06 42.46 -9.86
N ARG A 3 16.56 42.21 -11.09
CA ARG A 3 16.05 41.12 -11.96
C ARG A 3 16.45 39.71 -11.52
N THR A 4 17.57 39.57 -10.80
CA THR A 4 18.09 38.29 -10.30
C THR A 4 17.35 37.80 -9.07
N THR A 5 16.91 38.71 -8.20
CA THR A 5 16.10 38.40 -7.00
C THR A 5 14.69 37.94 -7.35
N ASP A 6 14.04 38.55 -8.37
CA ASP A 6 12.71 38.14 -8.84
C ASP A 6 12.71 36.76 -9.53
N ARG A 7 13.76 36.44 -10.28
CA ARG A 7 13.93 35.09 -10.87
C ARG A 7 14.19 34.04 -9.79
N ALA A 8 14.98 34.35 -8.77
CA ALA A 8 15.21 33.43 -7.67
C ALA A 8 13.93 33.18 -6.86
N GLY A 9 13.17 34.24 -6.55
CA GLY A 9 11.89 34.14 -5.85
C GLY A 9 10.86 33.30 -6.61
N SER A 10 10.68 33.56 -7.91
CA SER A 10 9.74 32.80 -8.76
C SER A 10 10.13 31.33 -8.95
N VAL A 11 11.42 30.99 -8.98
CA VAL A 11 11.88 29.60 -9.06
C VAL A 11 11.66 28.85 -7.74
N VAL A 12 11.92 29.49 -6.59
CA VAL A 12 11.67 28.92 -5.27
C VAL A 12 10.17 28.69 -5.06
N GLU A 13 9.33 29.65 -5.44
CA GLU A 13 7.88 29.55 -5.33
C GLU A 13 7.30 28.44 -6.23
N ARG A 14 7.76 28.35 -7.49
CA ARG A 14 7.39 27.24 -8.40
C ARG A 14 7.83 25.89 -7.88
N ALA A 15 9.03 25.80 -7.28
CA ALA A 15 9.52 24.57 -6.66
C ALA A 15 8.71 24.19 -5.42
N GLY A 16 8.31 25.17 -4.60
CA GLY A 16 7.41 24.98 -3.45
C GLY A 16 6.04 24.47 -3.87
N LYS A 17 5.43 25.10 -4.88
CA LYS A 17 4.15 24.66 -5.50
C LYS A 17 4.23 23.25 -6.06
N GLY A 18 5.36 22.86 -6.67
CA GLY A 18 5.58 21.50 -7.19
C GLY A 18 5.65 20.42 -6.10
N ARG A 19 6.29 20.73 -4.95
CA ARG A 19 6.37 19.80 -3.81
C ARG A 19 5.02 19.56 -3.16
N LEU A 20 4.23 20.63 -2.96
CA LEU A 20 2.90 20.51 -2.35
C LEU A 20 1.94 19.73 -3.26
N LYS A 21 2.01 19.93 -4.58
CA LYS A 21 1.26 19.12 -5.54
C LYS A 21 1.62 17.64 -5.45
N ALA A 22 2.91 17.30 -5.36
CA ALA A 22 3.34 15.91 -5.19
C ALA A 22 2.81 15.29 -3.88
N ALA A 23 2.83 16.03 -2.77
CA ALA A 23 2.27 15.57 -1.51
C ALA A 23 0.77 15.26 -1.62
N TRP A 24 -0.02 16.20 -2.15
CA TRP A 24 -1.47 15.98 -2.33
C TRP A 24 -1.78 14.88 -3.33
N THR A 25 -1.00 14.74 -4.41
CA THR A 25 -1.14 13.61 -5.33
C THR A 25 -0.90 12.29 -4.61
N LEU A 26 0.12 12.18 -3.76
CA LEU A 26 0.35 10.95 -2.98
C LEU A 26 -0.79 10.67 -2.00
N VAL A 27 -1.26 11.71 -1.28
CA VAL A 27 -2.39 11.61 -0.33
C VAL A 27 -3.66 11.10 -0.99
N LEU A 28 -3.91 11.46 -2.25
CA LEU A 28 -5.06 10.99 -3.00
C LEU A 28 -4.81 9.62 -3.65
N LEU A 29 -3.64 9.38 -4.22
CA LEU A 29 -3.32 8.10 -4.86
C LEU A 29 -3.31 6.93 -3.87
N ALA A 30 -2.89 7.14 -2.63
CA ALA A 30 -2.85 6.08 -1.61
C ALA A 30 -4.20 5.38 -1.40
N PRO A 31 -5.29 6.08 -1.01
CA PRO A 31 -6.61 5.47 -0.89
C PRO A 31 -7.25 5.13 -2.24
N LEU A 32 -6.92 5.84 -3.33
CA LEU A 32 -7.48 5.51 -4.64
C LEU A 32 -6.95 4.18 -5.20
N CYS A 33 -5.65 3.94 -5.09
CA CYS A 33 -5.03 2.70 -5.56
C CYS A 33 -5.37 1.50 -4.68
N ALA A 34 -5.47 1.69 -3.37
CA ALA A 34 -5.89 0.65 -2.46
C ALA A 34 -7.40 0.41 -2.58
N GLU A 35 -8.21 1.34 -2.10
CA GLU A 35 -9.62 1.11 -1.83
C GLU A 35 -10.52 1.38 -3.03
N ALA A 36 -10.34 2.52 -3.70
CA ALA A 36 -11.20 2.89 -4.81
C ALA A 36 -10.98 2.03 -6.07
N ALA A 37 -9.84 1.33 -6.17
CA ALA A 37 -9.58 0.36 -7.23
C ALA A 37 -9.98 -1.07 -6.86
N PHE A 38 -10.31 -1.32 -5.59
CA PHE A 38 -10.74 -2.62 -5.08
C PHE A 38 -12.28 -2.68 -4.97
N THR A 39 -12.94 -2.29 -6.05
CA THR A 39 -14.37 -1.97 -6.09
C THR A 39 -15.34 -3.14 -5.92
N GLY A 40 -14.83 -4.35 -5.67
CA GLY A 40 -15.69 -5.54 -5.58
C GLY A 40 -16.40 -5.73 -4.25
N ILE A 41 -15.89 -5.15 -3.15
CA ILE A 41 -16.25 -5.61 -1.80
C ILE A 41 -17.15 -4.61 -1.02
N SER A 42 -17.09 -3.30 -1.29
CA SER A 42 -17.53 -2.29 -0.30
C SER A 42 -18.38 -1.12 -0.83
N LEU A 43 -19.00 -1.20 -2.02
CA LEU A 43 -19.23 0.03 -2.78
C LEU A 43 -20.43 0.94 -2.50
N PRO A 44 -21.52 0.54 -1.82
CA PRO A 44 -22.43 1.56 -1.33
C PRO A 44 -21.81 2.38 -0.18
N SER A 45 -20.88 1.81 0.60
CA SER A 45 -20.38 2.39 1.86
C SER A 45 -18.99 3.05 1.79
N ILE A 46 -18.16 2.76 0.78
CA ILE A 46 -16.78 3.26 0.72
C ILE A 46 -16.67 4.76 0.39
N TRP A 47 -17.59 5.31 -0.41
CA TRP A 47 -17.55 6.74 -0.77
C TRP A 47 -17.89 7.68 0.40
N PRO A 48 -18.92 7.40 1.22
CA PRO A 48 -19.10 8.10 2.50
C PRO A 48 -17.92 7.93 3.46
N ALA A 49 -17.22 6.79 3.41
CA ALA A 49 -16.03 6.53 4.21
C ALA A 49 -14.74 7.12 3.61
N PHE A 50 -14.74 7.61 2.36
CA PHE A 50 -13.52 8.13 1.72
C PHE A 50 -12.81 9.25 2.51
N PRO A 51 -13.54 10.20 3.15
CA PRO A 51 -12.92 11.17 4.06
C PRO A 51 -12.22 10.54 5.27
N LEU A 52 -12.62 9.33 5.70
CA LEU A 52 -11.96 8.56 6.75
C LEU A 52 -10.67 7.89 6.24
N LEU A 53 -10.64 7.50 4.96
CA LEU A 53 -9.48 6.86 4.34
C LEU A 53 -8.32 7.85 4.16
N VAL A 54 -8.59 9.13 3.86
CA VAL A 54 -7.54 10.12 3.60
C VAL A 54 -6.60 10.34 4.81
N PRO A 55 -7.08 10.48 6.06
CA PRO A 55 -6.22 10.55 7.23
C PRO A 55 -5.38 9.28 7.47
N VAL A 56 -5.97 8.09 7.30
CA VAL A 56 -5.26 6.83 7.56
C VAL A 56 -4.27 6.55 6.44
N TYR A 57 -4.75 6.33 5.21
CA TYR A 57 -3.92 6.00 4.06
C TYR A 57 -3.11 7.19 3.57
N GLY A 58 -3.77 8.30 3.26
CA GLY A 58 -3.13 9.46 2.63
C GLY A 58 -2.05 10.08 3.53
N ALA A 59 -2.39 10.39 4.78
CA ALA A 59 -1.43 10.98 5.71
C ALA A 59 -0.40 9.94 6.18
N GLY A 60 -0.79 8.70 6.48
CA GLY A 60 0.13 7.65 6.92
C GLY A 60 1.19 7.32 5.86
N VAL A 61 0.80 7.13 4.61
CA VAL A 61 1.72 6.87 3.49
C VAL A 61 2.63 8.06 3.23
N LEU A 62 2.10 9.28 3.27
CA LEU A 62 2.92 10.50 3.14
C LEU A 62 3.94 10.60 4.28
N LEU A 63 3.55 10.31 5.53
CA LEU A 63 4.42 10.33 6.70
C LEU A 63 5.60 9.37 6.54
N ILE A 64 5.33 8.08 6.31
CA ILE A 64 6.41 7.09 6.20
C ILE A 64 7.32 7.34 5.00
N ARG A 65 6.76 7.85 3.89
CA ARG A 65 7.55 8.27 2.72
C ARG A 65 8.47 9.45 3.07
N GLU A 66 7.97 10.46 3.79
CA GLU A 66 8.78 11.60 4.21
C GLU A 66 9.91 11.17 5.15
N LEU A 67 9.63 10.28 6.10
CA LEU A 67 10.63 9.73 7.02
C LEU A 67 11.71 8.95 6.26
N ALA A 68 11.33 8.02 5.39
CA ALA A 68 12.25 7.25 4.57
C ALA A 68 13.11 8.15 3.66
N CYS A 69 12.50 9.18 3.06
CA CYS A 69 13.20 10.12 2.18
C CYS A 69 14.23 10.97 2.94
N ARG A 70 13.92 11.42 4.15
CA ARG A 70 14.84 12.21 5.00
C ARG A 70 15.99 11.37 5.53
N ALA A 71 15.71 10.13 5.91
CA ALA A 71 16.72 9.20 6.40
C ALA A 71 17.59 8.62 5.26
N GLY A 72 17.17 8.72 3.99
CA GLY A 72 17.85 8.06 2.88
C GLY A 72 17.68 6.54 2.90
N ALA A 73 16.60 6.04 3.49
CA ALA A 73 16.38 4.61 3.74
C ALA A 73 16.04 3.77 2.49
N GLY A 74 15.75 4.44 1.37
CA GLY A 74 15.41 3.78 0.10
C GLY A 74 14.12 2.94 0.18
N TRP A 75 13.96 2.03 -0.79
CA TRP A 75 12.77 1.17 -0.88
C TRP A 75 12.68 0.13 0.24
N ALA A 76 13.83 -0.41 0.68
CA ALA A 76 13.86 -1.39 1.77
C ALA A 76 13.36 -0.75 3.08
N GLY A 77 13.83 0.46 3.41
CA GLY A 77 13.35 1.17 4.59
C GLY A 77 11.89 1.58 4.48
N LEU A 78 11.46 1.99 3.29
CA LEU A 78 10.05 2.29 3.04
C LEU A 78 9.15 1.06 3.27
N LEU A 79 9.56 -0.13 2.81
CA LEU A 79 8.85 -1.39 3.05
C LEU A 79 8.74 -1.70 4.55
N VAL A 80 9.83 -1.58 5.30
CA VAL A 80 9.82 -1.82 6.75
C VAL A 80 8.93 -0.82 7.49
N LEU A 81 8.95 0.45 7.10
CA LEU A 81 8.02 1.45 7.64
C LEU A 81 6.57 1.18 7.23
N GLY A 82 6.35 0.57 6.06
CA GLY A 82 5.03 0.13 5.63
C GLY A 82 4.45 -0.96 6.52
N VAL A 83 5.27 -1.92 6.95
CA VAL A 83 4.87 -2.92 7.96
C VAL A 83 4.56 -2.25 9.30
N ALA A 84 5.37 -1.29 9.73
CA ALA A 84 5.11 -0.53 10.95
C ALA A 84 3.82 0.31 10.86
N TYR A 85 3.54 0.89 9.69
CA TYR A 85 2.30 1.60 9.39
C TYR A 85 1.09 0.68 9.47
N GLU A 86 1.17 -0.51 8.90
CA GLU A 86 0.04 -1.45 8.91
C GLU A 86 -0.21 -1.98 10.34
N LEU A 87 0.83 -2.23 11.14
CA LEU A 87 0.65 -2.56 12.57
C LEU A 87 -0.03 -1.43 13.34
N ALA A 88 0.21 -0.17 12.97
CA ALA A 88 -0.47 0.97 13.56
C ALA A 88 -1.94 1.05 13.10
N GLU A 89 -2.19 0.80 11.81
CA GLU A 89 -3.53 0.80 11.22
C GLU A 89 -4.40 -0.36 11.74
N ASP A 90 -4.04 -1.61 11.42
CA ASP A 90 -4.84 -2.79 11.72
C ASP A 90 -4.68 -3.27 13.15
N GLY A 91 -3.50 -3.04 13.74
CA GLY A 91 -3.22 -3.45 15.12
C GLY A 91 -3.76 -2.49 16.17
N LEU A 92 -3.55 -1.17 15.99
CA LEU A 92 -3.92 -0.16 16.99
C LEU A 92 -5.20 0.61 16.63
N GLY A 93 -5.35 1.01 15.36
CA GLY A 93 -6.51 1.73 14.86
C GLY A 93 -7.75 0.85 14.81
N LEU A 94 -7.77 -0.12 13.91
CA LEU A 94 -8.91 -1.04 13.73
C LEU A 94 -8.99 -2.13 14.80
N GLN A 95 -7.86 -2.44 15.46
CA GLN A 95 -7.76 -3.55 16.40
C GLN A 95 -8.06 -4.93 15.78
N ALA A 96 -8.10 -4.99 14.45
CA ALA A 96 -8.39 -6.15 13.60
C ALA A 96 -7.44 -7.32 13.87
N LEU A 97 -6.20 -7.02 14.19
CA LEU A 97 -5.17 -8.02 14.48
C LEU A 97 -5.51 -8.91 15.68
N THR A 98 -6.33 -8.43 16.63
CA THR A 98 -6.67 -9.20 17.86
C THR A 98 -8.16 -9.33 18.13
N SER A 99 -8.99 -8.53 17.46
CA SER A 99 -10.44 -8.58 17.63
C SER A 99 -10.98 -9.98 17.29
N PRO A 100 -11.86 -10.55 18.13
CA PRO A 100 -12.56 -11.80 17.81
C PRO A 100 -13.63 -11.67 16.72
N HIS A 101 -14.16 -10.46 16.49
CA HIS A 101 -15.36 -10.28 15.68
C HIS A 101 -15.15 -9.39 14.44
N LEU A 102 -14.18 -8.48 14.46
CA LEU A 102 -13.92 -7.57 13.35
C LEU A 102 -13.63 -8.35 12.06
N TYR A 103 -14.38 -8.03 11.01
CA TYR A 103 -14.29 -8.66 9.68
C TYR A 103 -14.39 -10.19 9.64
N THR A 104 -14.83 -10.86 10.71
CA THR A 104 -14.70 -12.32 10.89
C THR A 104 -13.25 -12.83 10.78
N ALA A 105 -12.25 -11.95 10.96
CA ALA A 105 -10.83 -12.24 10.71
C ALA A 105 -10.31 -13.41 11.56
N ALA A 106 -10.85 -13.58 12.78
CA ALA A 106 -10.54 -14.70 13.65
C ALA A 106 -10.82 -16.08 13.03
N GLN A 107 -11.73 -16.14 12.05
CA GLN A 107 -12.15 -17.38 11.40
C GLN A 107 -11.28 -17.73 10.18
N TRP A 108 -10.41 -16.82 9.72
CA TRP A 108 -9.52 -17.03 8.58
C TRP A 108 -8.25 -17.78 8.96
N GLY A 109 -7.88 -17.70 10.23
CA GLY A 109 -6.70 -18.33 10.81
C GLY A 109 -6.16 -17.45 11.94
N ARG A 110 -6.24 -18.00 13.16
CA ARG A 110 -5.90 -17.31 14.39
C ARG A 110 -4.90 -18.12 15.19
N MET A 111 -3.82 -17.48 15.64
CA MET A 111 -2.77 -18.11 16.43
C MET A 111 -2.37 -17.19 17.59
N LEU A 112 -2.29 -17.74 18.81
CA LEU A 112 -1.92 -16.99 20.03
C LEU A 112 -2.75 -15.71 20.25
N GLY A 113 -4.02 -15.71 19.82
CA GLY A 113 -4.90 -14.55 19.92
C GLY A 113 -4.79 -13.55 18.76
N PHE A 114 -3.90 -13.76 17.80
CA PHE A 114 -3.68 -12.89 16.63
C PHE A 114 -4.31 -13.47 15.36
N ASN A 115 -5.02 -12.63 14.60
CA ASN A 115 -5.66 -12.96 13.33
C ASN A 115 -4.63 -12.94 12.19
N ILE A 116 -3.68 -13.89 12.23
CA ILE A 116 -2.45 -13.88 11.42
C ILE A 116 -2.69 -14.00 9.91
N THR A 117 -3.70 -14.76 9.47
CA THR A 117 -3.99 -14.92 8.03
C THR A 117 -4.55 -13.63 7.44
N TYR A 118 -5.47 -12.99 8.18
CA TYR A 118 -5.99 -11.68 7.83
C TYR A 118 -4.86 -10.64 7.81
N TRP A 119 -4.05 -10.60 8.87
CA TRP A 119 -2.94 -9.65 8.94
C TRP A 119 -1.96 -9.81 7.79
N GLU A 120 -1.60 -11.06 7.43
CA GLU A 120 -0.74 -11.33 6.27
C GLU A 120 -1.37 -10.84 4.96
N SER A 121 -2.67 -11.06 4.75
CA SER A 121 -3.35 -10.57 3.54
C SER A 121 -3.32 -9.05 3.48
N GLN A 122 -3.60 -8.38 4.61
CA GLN A 122 -3.68 -6.93 4.69
C GLN A 122 -2.31 -6.27 4.55
N VAL A 123 -1.28 -6.77 5.24
CA VAL A 123 0.08 -6.19 5.13
C VAL A 123 0.63 -6.34 3.71
N GLY A 124 0.46 -7.50 3.07
CA GLY A 124 0.91 -7.70 1.69
C GLY A 124 0.17 -6.79 0.71
N TYR A 125 -1.15 -6.66 0.89
CA TYR A 125 -2.01 -5.78 0.11
C TYR A 125 -1.63 -4.29 0.26
N HIS A 126 -1.60 -3.78 1.49
CA HIS A 126 -1.37 -2.36 1.76
C HIS A 126 0.05 -1.92 1.40
N LEU A 127 1.06 -2.78 1.61
CA LEU A 127 2.42 -2.49 1.15
C LEU A 127 2.47 -2.20 -0.35
N VAL A 128 1.77 -2.98 -1.18
CA VAL A 128 1.82 -2.81 -2.63
C VAL A 128 0.90 -1.67 -3.09
N PHE A 129 -0.38 -1.74 -2.72
CA PHE A 129 -1.43 -0.92 -3.32
C PHE A 129 -1.66 0.41 -2.62
N SER A 130 -1.44 0.49 -1.31
CA SER A 130 -1.52 1.76 -0.56
C SER A 130 -0.20 2.53 -0.54
N LEU A 131 0.94 1.82 -0.58
CA LEU A 131 2.26 2.41 -0.38
C LEU A 131 3.13 2.42 -1.65
N LEU A 132 3.59 1.26 -2.13
CA LEU A 132 4.62 1.20 -3.17
C LEU A 132 4.14 1.80 -4.50
N ILE A 133 2.95 1.40 -4.97
CA ILE A 133 2.39 1.90 -6.24
C ILE A 133 2.15 3.41 -6.19
N PRO A 134 1.44 3.98 -5.19
CA PRO A 134 1.22 5.42 -5.06
C PRO A 134 2.52 6.23 -4.99
N VAL A 135 3.52 5.75 -4.24
CA VAL A 135 4.83 6.41 -4.14
C VAL A 135 5.57 6.36 -5.48
N ALA A 136 5.56 5.21 -6.16
CA ALA A 136 6.18 5.06 -7.48
C ALA A 136 5.50 5.94 -8.54
N LEU A 137 4.17 5.94 -8.61
CA LEU A 137 3.39 6.79 -9.52
C LEU A 137 3.64 8.28 -9.26
N THR A 138 3.60 8.71 -7.99
CA THR A 138 3.92 10.10 -7.64
C THR A 138 5.34 10.46 -8.09
N GLY A 139 6.31 9.55 -7.94
CA GLY A 139 7.67 9.74 -8.41
C GLY A 139 7.78 9.86 -9.94
N LEU A 140 6.97 9.13 -10.69
CA LEU A 140 6.89 9.22 -12.16
C LEU A 140 6.26 10.53 -12.63
N ILE A 141 5.20 10.99 -11.95
CA ILE A 141 4.50 12.24 -12.28
C ILE A 141 5.35 13.46 -11.90
N PHE A 142 6.05 13.41 -10.76
CA PHE A 142 6.85 14.51 -10.23
C PHE A 142 8.33 14.14 -10.12
N LYS A 143 8.96 13.78 -11.24
CA LYS A 143 10.37 13.31 -11.30
C LYS A 143 11.36 14.16 -10.51
N ARG A 144 11.26 15.49 -10.60
CA ARG A 144 12.13 16.45 -9.88
C ARG A 144 12.06 16.31 -8.35
N HIS A 145 10.95 15.81 -7.82
CA HIS A 145 10.70 15.68 -6.39
C HIS A 145 10.74 14.22 -5.90
N ALA A 146 10.89 13.23 -6.79
CA ALA A 146 10.78 11.81 -6.47
C ALA A 146 11.65 11.35 -5.29
N ARG A 147 12.87 11.90 -5.15
CA ARG A 147 13.84 11.60 -4.08
C ARG A 147 14.06 12.76 -3.10
N ARG A 148 13.13 13.71 -3.02
CA ARG A 148 13.22 14.85 -2.11
C ARG A 148 12.02 14.89 -1.17
N PRO A 149 12.19 15.33 0.09
CA PRO A 149 11.06 15.57 0.99
C PRO A 149 10.06 16.55 0.36
N TYR A 150 8.78 16.24 0.42
CA TYR A 150 7.70 17.12 -0.04
C TYR A 150 7.39 18.18 1.00
N LEU A 151 7.48 17.85 2.29
CA LEU A 151 7.03 18.72 3.38
C LEU A 151 8.20 19.43 4.07
N GLY A 152 7.90 20.50 4.81
CA GLY A 152 8.76 21.02 5.87
C GLY A 152 8.52 20.28 7.20
N THR A 153 9.20 20.68 8.28
CA THR A 153 9.03 20.08 9.61
C THR A 153 7.60 20.23 10.13
N PHE A 154 7.01 21.42 10.02
CA PHE A 154 5.61 21.64 10.43
C PHE A 154 4.62 20.81 9.63
N GLY A 155 4.84 20.66 8.32
CA GLY A 155 4.01 19.79 7.48
C GLY A 155 4.10 18.33 7.93
N LEU A 156 5.31 17.86 8.25
CA LEU A 156 5.52 16.49 8.75
C LEU A 156 4.78 16.24 10.07
N VAL A 157 4.89 17.16 11.03
CA VAL A 157 4.18 17.08 12.32
C VAL A 157 2.67 17.10 12.10
N GLY A 158 2.17 18.01 11.26
CA GLY A 158 0.75 18.07 10.90
C GLY A 158 0.26 16.76 10.28
N THR A 159 1.02 16.16 9.35
CA THR A 159 0.71 14.85 8.77
C THR A 159 0.69 13.75 9.82
N ALA A 160 1.62 13.75 10.78
CA ALA A 160 1.62 12.77 11.88
C ALA A 160 0.40 12.91 12.80
N VAL A 161 -0.01 14.15 13.12
CA VAL A 161 -1.23 14.42 13.91
C VAL A 161 -2.48 13.96 13.15
N VAL A 162 -2.58 14.26 11.85
CA VAL A 162 -3.70 13.81 11.02
C VAL A 162 -3.76 12.29 10.94
N PHE A 163 -2.62 11.61 10.79
CA PHE A 163 -2.57 10.15 10.80
C PHE A 163 -3.03 9.57 12.15
N ALA A 164 -2.53 10.09 13.27
CA ALA A 164 -2.96 9.65 14.60
C ALA A 164 -4.47 9.88 14.84
N ALA A 165 -5.00 11.02 14.39
CA ALA A 165 -6.44 11.29 14.43
C ALA A 165 -7.22 10.31 13.54
N GLY A 166 -6.68 9.95 12.37
CA GLY A 166 -7.21 8.91 11.50
C GLY A 166 -7.32 7.55 12.18
N LEU A 167 -6.26 7.12 12.88
CA LEU A 167 -6.28 5.87 13.66
C LEU A 167 -7.34 5.89 14.76
N ALA A 168 -7.42 7.00 15.51
CA ALA A 168 -8.45 7.17 16.54
C ALA A 168 -9.86 7.14 15.95
N LEU A 169 -10.06 7.78 14.80
CA LEU A 169 -11.35 7.79 14.12
C LEU A 169 -11.71 6.41 13.58
N ALA A 170 -10.77 5.67 12.99
CA ALA A 170 -10.98 4.28 12.56
C ALA A 170 -11.38 3.37 13.73
N LYS A 171 -10.75 3.57 14.90
CA LYS A 171 -11.09 2.88 16.14
C LYS A 171 -12.53 3.15 16.59
N VAL A 172 -12.93 4.42 16.63
CA VAL A 172 -14.27 4.79 17.14
C VAL A 172 -15.36 4.43 16.13
N SER A 173 -15.11 4.62 14.84
CA SER A 173 -16.11 4.43 13.78
C SER A 173 -16.22 2.98 13.32
N ILE A 174 -15.12 2.38 12.85
CA ILE A 174 -15.13 1.04 12.25
C ILE A 174 -15.06 -0.01 13.37
N ALA A 175 -14.02 0.02 14.21
CA ALA A 175 -13.88 -0.98 15.25
C ALA A 175 -15.03 -0.89 16.27
N GLY A 176 -15.40 0.33 16.69
CA GLY A 176 -16.51 0.56 17.61
C GLY A 176 -17.88 0.12 17.08
N SER A 177 -18.08 0.04 15.75
CA SER A 177 -19.32 -0.48 15.17
C SER A 177 -19.30 -1.98 14.92
N GLN A 178 -18.15 -2.54 14.55
CA GLN A 178 -18.04 -3.95 14.16
C GLN A 178 -17.67 -4.90 15.30
N ASP A 179 -17.03 -4.40 16.36
CA ASP A 179 -16.77 -5.14 17.60
C ASP A 179 -16.96 -4.24 18.82
N PRO A 180 -18.22 -3.85 19.14
CA PRO A 180 -18.49 -2.86 20.18
C PRO A 180 -17.97 -3.28 21.55
N GLY A 181 -17.20 -2.41 22.19
CA GLY A 181 -16.65 -2.62 23.54
C GLY A 181 -15.35 -3.42 23.58
N TYR A 182 -14.89 -4.00 22.46
CA TYR A 182 -13.58 -4.64 22.41
C TYR A 182 -12.46 -3.61 22.59
N GLN A 183 -11.41 -4.01 23.29
CA GLN A 183 -10.16 -3.26 23.40
C GLN A 183 -8.98 -4.23 23.31
N THR A 184 -8.02 -3.93 22.44
CA THR A 184 -6.75 -4.66 22.41
C THR A 184 -6.13 -4.64 23.81
N PRO A 185 -5.77 -5.79 24.39
CA PRO A 185 -5.15 -5.85 25.71
C PRO A 185 -3.91 -4.96 25.81
N TRP A 186 -3.77 -4.22 26.91
CA TRP A 186 -2.64 -3.26 27.05
C TRP A 186 -1.25 -3.90 26.83
N PRO A 187 -0.96 -5.16 27.23
CA PRO A 187 0.35 -5.75 26.97
C PRO A 187 0.61 -5.92 25.47
N VAL A 188 -0.44 -6.22 24.69
CA VAL A 188 -0.37 -6.32 23.24
C VAL A 188 -0.16 -4.94 22.62
N VAL A 189 -0.86 -3.91 23.11
CA VAL A 189 -0.62 -2.52 22.66
C VAL A 189 0.84 -2.11 22.89
N ALA A 190 1.39 -2.38 24.08
CA ALA A 190 2.78 -2.09 24.39
C ALA A 190 3.76 -2.86 23.48
N ALA A 191 3.48 -4.15 23.21
CA ALA A 191 4.28 -4.96 22.30
C ALA A 191 4.23 -4.43 20.85
N LEU A 192 3.05 -4.07 20.35
CA LEU A 192 2.89 -3.48 19.01
C LEU A 192 3.65 -2.17 18.88
N LEU A 193 3.54 -1.28 19.87
CA LEU A 193 4.30 -0.03 19.90
C LEU A 193 5.82 -0.29 19.92
N ALA A 194 6.28 -1.25 20.71
CA ALA A 194 7.69 -1.62 20.74
C ALA A 194 8.16 -2.14 19.37
N VAL A 195 7.39 -3.00 18.71
CA VAL A 195 7.69 -3.50 17.36
C VAL A 195 7.72 -2.35 16.34
N ILE A 196 6.74 -1.45 16.36
CA ILE A 196 6.68 -0.27 15.48
C ILE A 196 7.94 0.60 15.67
N VAL A 197 8.37 0.84 16.92
CA VAL A 197 9.59 1.60 17.21
C VAL A 197 10.83 0.87 16.70
N VAL A 198 10.95 -0.44 16.93
CA VAL A 198 12.08 -1.25 16.45
C VAL A 198 12.15 -1.21 14.91
N LEU A 199 11.04 -1.43 14.22
CA LEU A 199 10.96 -1.33 12.76
C LEU A 199 11.32 0.08 12.27
N GLY A 200 10.85 1.12 12.96
CA GLY A 200 11.22 2.50 12.69
C GLY A 200 12.71 2.76 12.82
N VAL A 201 13.35 2.27 13.89
CA VAL A 201 14.81 2.38 14.09
C VAL A 201 15.58 1.60 13.02
N VAL A 202 15.16 0.37 12.70
CA VAL A 202 15.79 -0.43 11.64
C VAL A 202 15.71 0.29 10.30
N ALA A 203 14.54 0.82 9.95
CA ALA A 203 14.34 1.52 8.69
C ALA A 203 15.09 2.86 8.62
N LEU A 204 15.06 3.68 9.68
CA LEU A 204 15.53 5.07 9.66
C LEU A 204 16.98 5.23 10.10
N VAL A 205 17.55 4.26 10.83
CA VAL A 205 18.91 4.34 11.38
C VAL A 205 19.81 3.26 10.77
N VAL A 206 19.34 2.02 10.74
CA VAL A 206 20.18 0.87 10.33
C VAL A 206 20.35 0.83 8.81
N PHE A 207 19.26 0.80 8.04
CA PHE A 207 19.33 0.68 6.59
C PHE A 207 20.07 1.80 5.84
N PRO A 208 19.94 3.08 6.21
CA PRO A 208 20.75 4.14 5.59
C PRO A 208 22.25 3.94 5.78
N ARG A 209 22.66 3.31 6.88
CA ARG A 209 24.07 3.03 7.21
C ARG A 209 24.60 1.76 6.54
N LEU A 210 23.75 0.75 6.36
CA LEU A 210 24.18 -0.58 5.90
C LEU A 210 24.50 -0.70 4.41
N ARG A 211 24.34 0.36 3.58
CA ARG A 211 24.53 0.30 2.11
C ARG A 211 24.05 -1.04 1.52
N MET A 212 22.77 -1.36 1.75
CA MET A 212 22.20 -2.66 1.42
C MET A 212 22.60 -3.12 0.01
N PRO A 213 23.13 -4.36 -0.15
CA PRO A 213 23.51 -4.88 -1.45
C PRO A 213 22.32 -4.81 -2.41
N ARG A 214 22.55 -4.26 -3.60
CA ARG A 214 21.54 -4.33 -4.67
C ARG A 214 21.52 -5.75 -5.23
N PRO A 215 20.34 -6.33 -5.50
CA PRO A 215 20.27 -7.60 -6.22
C PRO A 215 21.04 -7.51 -7.53
N ALA A 216 21.73 -8.60 -7.88
CA ALA A 216 22.41 -8.69 -9.16
C ALA A 216 21.39 -8.48 -10.30
N PRO A 217 21.70 -7.62 -11.29
CA PRO A 217 20.80 -7.36 -12.40
C PRO A 217 20.61 -8.62 -13.25
N VAL A 218 19.44 -8.74 -13.88
CA VAL A 218 19.20 -9.81 -14.85
C VAL A 218 20.01 -9.59 -16.12
N ALA A 219 20.51 -10.67 -16.71
CA ALA A 219 21.28 -10.61 -17.96
C ALA A 219 20.44 -10.10 -19.15
N ARG A 220 19.14 -10.43 -19.18
CA ARG A 220 18.18 -9.90 -20.16
C ARG A 220 16.92 -9.46 -19.46
N LEU A 221 16.51 -8.23 -19.73
CA LEU A 221 15.30 -7.66 -19.17
C LEU A 221 14.07 -8.21 -19.92
N PRO A 222 13.04 -8.74 -19.21
CA PRO A 222 11.80 -9.14 -19.84
C PRO A 222 11.11 -7.98 -20.56
N ARG A 223 10.33 -8.29 -21.60
CA ARG A 223 9.51 -7.29 -22.28
C ARG A 223 8.45 -6.72 -21.32
N PRO A 224 8.05 -5.44 -21.44
CA PRO A 224 7.07 -4.82 -20.54
C PRO A 224 5.75 -5.61 -20.35
N PRO A 225 5.15 -6.23 -21.38
CA PRO A 225 3.95 -7.04 -21.19
C PRO A 225 4.16 -8.25 -20.26
N VAL A 226 5.33 -8.90 -20.32
CA VAL A 226 5.65 -10.05 -19.45
C VAL A 226 5.72 -9.60 -17.99
N MET A 227 6.34 -8.45 -17.73
CA MET A 227 6.39 -7.85 -16.40
C MET A 227 5.00 -7.51 -15.88
N ALA A 228 4.14 -6.93 -16.73
CA ALA A 228 2.76 -6.64 -16.38
C ALA A 228 1.97 -7.91 -16.04
N THR A 229 2.14 -8.99 -16.81
CA THR A 229 1.49 -10.28 -16.53
C THR A 229 1.94 -10.85 -15.19
N VAL A 230 3.26 -10.88 -14.91
CA VAL A 230 3.77 -11.36 -13.61
C VAL A 230 3.23 -10.51 -12.46
N ALA A 231 3.28 -9.18 -12.60
CA ALA A 231 2.79 -8.26 -11.59
C ALA A 231 1.27 -8.35 -11.38
N GLY A 232 0.49 -8.70 -12.41
CA GLY A 232 -0.96 -8.87 -12.32
C GLY A 232 -1.41 -10.22 -11.79
N ILE A 233 -0.70 -11.30 -12.10
CA ILE A 233 -1.01 -12.64 -11.55
C ILE A 233 -0.69 -12.69 -10.05
N ALA A 234 0.41 -12.06 -9.63
CA ALA A 234 0.88 -12.07 -8.24
C ALA A 234 -0.21 -11.72 -7.19
N PRO A 235 -0.92 -10.57 -7.26
CA PRO A 235 -1.97 -10.24 -6.30
C PRO A 235 -3.17 -11.18 -6.36
N ILE A 236 -3.52 -11.72 -7.54
CA ILE A 236 -4.62 -12.68 -7.66
C ILE A 236 -4.29 -13.96 -6.89
N VAL A 237 -3.07 -14.48 -7.06
CA VAL A 237 -2.65 -15.70 -6.36
C VAL A 237 -2.46 -15.43 -4.87
N PHE A 238 -1.78 -14.33 -4.52
CA PHE A 238 -1.55 -13.93 -3.13
C PHE A 238 -2.86 -13.79 -2.35
N LEU A 239 -3.82 -13.01 -2.87
CA LEU A 239 -5.10 -12.83 -2.23
C LEU A 239 -5.97 -14.08 -2.32
N GLY A 240 -5.91 -14.86 -3.41
CA GLY A 240 -6.64 -16.12 -3.52
C GLY A 240 -6.22 -17.19 -2.51
N LEU A 241 -4.98 -17.12 -1.99
CA LEU A 241 -4.49 -18.00 -0.95
C LEU A 241 -4.94 -17.58 0.46
N LEU A 242 -5.21 -16.29 0.68
CA LEU A 242 -5.39 -15.72 2.03
C LEU A 242 -6.80 -15.16 2.30
N PHE A 243 -7.43 -14.58 1.28
CA PHE A 243 -8.70 -13.87 1.39
C PHE A 243 -9.87 -14.79 1.01
N PRO A 244 -10.82 -15.05 1.91
CA PRO A 244 -11.93 -15.96 1.64
C PRO A 244 -12.92 -15.35 0.64
N LEU A 245 -13.24 -16.11 -0.41
CA LEU A 245 -14.16 -15.70 -1.48
C LEU A 245 -15.61 -16.16 -1.22
N GLY A 246 -16.55 -15.28 -1.53
CA GLY A 246 -17.99 -15.57 -1.56
C GLY A 246 -18.64 -15.85 -0.20
N HIS A 247 -19.56 -16.83 -0.16
CA HIS A 247 -20.27 -17.24 1.07
C HIS A 247 -19.34 -17.91 2.11
N ASN A 248 -18.02 -17.92 1.88
CA ASN A 248 -17.01 -18.42 2.79
C ASN A 248 -16.57 -17.37 3.82
N ALA A 249 -17.27 -16.24 3.93
CA ALA A 249 -17.08 -15.27 5.00
C ALA A 249 -17.24 -15.98 6.36
N GLY A 250 -16.10 -16.42 6.91
CA GLY A 250 -16.03 -17.21 8.13
C GLY A 250 -15.28 -18.54 8.08
N ARG A 251 -14.51 -18.78 7.01
CA ARG A 251 -13.51 -19.86 6.96
C ARG A 251 -12.25 -19.38 6.24
N PRO A 252 -11.10 -20.06 6.43
CA PRO A 252 -9.90 -19.76 5.64
C PRO A 252 -10.17 -19.92 4.14
N ALA A 253 -9.46 -19.14 3.32
CA ALA A 253 -9.56 -19.25 1.86
C ALA A 253 -9.13 -20.64 1.35
N VAL A 254 -8.04 -21.15 1.92
CA VAL A 254 -7.49 -22.48 1.65
C VAL A 254 -7.09 -23.14 2.97
N GLY A 255 -7.36 -24.43 3.12
CA GLY A 255 -7.01 -25.20 4.32
C GLY A 255 -7.95 -24.98 5.50
N HIS A 256 -7.62 -25.59 6.64
CA HIS A 256 -8.37 -25.50 7.90
C HIS A 256 -7.44 -25.77 9.09
N GLY A 257 -7.74 -25.16 10.25
CA GLY A 257 -6.94 -25.32 11.47
C GLY A 257 -5.46 -24.95 11.23
N ALA A 258 -4.54 -25.83 11.64
CA ALA A 258 -3.10 -25.61 11.46
C ALA A 258 -2.64 -25.63 9.99
N TRP A 259 -3.41 -26.25 9.08
CA TRP A 259 -3.07 -26.33 7.66
C TRP A 259 -3.12 -24.99 6.94
N VAL A 260 -3.70 -23.95 7.56
CA VAL A 260 -3.67 -22.57 7.05
C VAL A 260 -2.25 -22.01 6.97
N ALA A 261 -1.29 -22.56 7.72
CA ALA A 261 0.11 -22.17 7.62
C ALA A 261 0.73 -22.46 6.24
N LEU A 262 0.23 -23.45 5.48
CA LEU A 262 0.72 -23.76 4.14
C LEU A 262 0.40 -22.67 3.10
N PRO A 263 -0.87 -22.26 2.90
CA PRO A 263 -1.19 -21.17 1.97
C PRO A 263 -0.57 -19.84 2.41
N MET A 264 -0.43 -19.60 3.72
CA MET A 264 0.33 -18.46 4.26
C MET A 264 1.79 -18.48 3.79
N ALA A 265 2.50 -19.58 4.05
CA ALA A 265 3.89 -19.73 3.59
C ALA A 265 4.03 -19.61 2.07
N ALA A 266 3.09 -20.17 1.29
CA ALA A 266 3.06 -20.03 -0.16
C ALA A 266 2.85 -18.56 -0.59
N ALA A 267 1.94 -17.84 0.05
CA ALA A 267 1.68 -16.43 -0.23
C ALA A 267 2.92 -15.57 0.05
N LEU A 268 3.59 -15.79 1.19
CA LEU A 268 4.86 -15.15 1.53
C LEU A 268 5.94 -15.44 0.49
N VAL A 269 6.12 -16.70 0.10
CA VAL A 269 7.11 -17.09 -0.92
C VAL A 269 6.84 -16.39 -2.24
N ILE A 270 5.58 -16.30 -2.68
CA ILE A 270 5.19 -15.60 -3.90
C ILE A 270 5.51 -14.10 -3.78
N ALA A 271 5.14 -13.46 -2.68
CA ALA A 271 5.38 -12.03 -2.46
C ALA A 271 6.88 -11.72 -2.48
N VAL A 272 7.70 -12.51 -1.75
CA VAL A 272 9.16 -12.35 -1.71
C VAL A 272 9.78 -12.64 -3.07
N ALA A 273 9.38 -13.71 -3.75
CA ALA A 273 9.93 -14.07 -5.06
C ALA A 273 9.64 -13.01 -6.11
N VAL A 274 8.39 -12.53 -6.19
CA VAL A 274 7.99 -11.47 -7.13
C VAL A 274 8.69 -10.15 -6.79
N GLY A 275 8.71 -9.76 -5.51
CA GLY A 275 9.42 -8.56 -5.06
C GLY A 275 10.92 -8.61 -5.38
N TRP A 276 11.56 -9.76 -5.16
CA TRP A 276 12.96 -9.98 -5.51
C TRP A 276 13.21 -9.88 -7.01
N ARG A 277 12.34 -10.49 -7.84
CA ARG A 277 12.42 -10.38 -9.30
C ARG A 277 12.27 -8.95 -9.77
N ILE A 278 11.31 -8.20 -9.24
CA ILE A 278 11.14 -6.78 -9.54
C ILE A 278 12.39 -6.00 -9.15
N ALA A 279 12.99 -6.29 -7.99
CA ALA A 279 14.23 -5.66 -7.56
C ALA A 279 15.40 -5.95 -8.52
N GLN A 280 15.57 -7.20 -8.96
CA GLN A 280 16.57 -7.58 -9.98
C GLN A 280 16.33 -6.89 -11.34
N TRP A 281 15.07 -6.80 -11.79
CA TRP A 281 14.73 -6.08 -13.01
C TRP A 281 15.05 -4.60 -12.89
N SER A 282 14.71 -3.99 -11.75
CA SER A 282 14.95 -2.57 -11.48
C SER A 282 16.42 -2.19 -11.35
N ALA A 283 17.29 -3.17 -11.10
CA ALA A 283 18.74 -2.98 -11.01
C ALA A 283 19.42 -2.94 -12.40
N SER A 284 18.75 -3.40 -13.45
CA SER A 284 19.27 -3.35 -14.83
C SER A 284 19.29 -1.92 -15.35
N GLU A 285 20.36 -1.52 -16.04
CA GLU A 285 20.47 -0.21 -16.71
C GLU A 285 19.42 -0.03 -17.83
N ALA A 286 18.96 -1.12 -18.42
CA ALA A 286 17.91 -1.11 -19.43
C ALA A 286 16.50 -0.86 -18.85
N PHE A 287 16.36 -0.82 -17.51
CA PHE A 287 15.08 -0.64 -16.86
C PHE A 287 14.63 0.82 -16.89
N THR A 288 13.68 1.11 -17.78
CA THR A 288 13.13 2.45 -17.99
C THR A 288 11.83 2.70 -17.22
N ASP A 289 11.38 3.96 -17.21
CA ASP A 289 10.10 4.35 -16.62
C ASP A 289 8.91 3.64 -17.29
N ARG A 290 9.02 3.29 -18.58
CA ARG A 290 8.03 2.45 -19.26
C ARG A 290 7.85 1.11 -18.57
N HIS A 291 8.93 0.41 -18.22
CA HIS A 291 8.82 -0.86 -17.49
C HIS A 291 8.12 -0.68 -16.13
N ARG A 292 8.37 0.43 -15.43
CA ARG A 292 7.68 0.77 -14.18
C ARG A 292 6.17 0.94 -14.38
N VAL A 293 5.76 1.69 -15.41
CA VAL A 293 4.33 1.91 -15.71
C VAL A 293 3.64 0.58 -16.03
N TRP A 294 4.28 -0.30 -16.78
CA TRP A 294 3.72 -1.62 -17.11
C TRP A 294 3.62 -2.54 -15.88
N LEU A 295 4.62 -2.55 -14.99
CA LEU A 295 4.55 -3.26 -13.71
C LEU A 295 3.39 -2.76 -12.85
N ILE A 296 3.25 -1.45 -12.69
CA ILE A 296 2.16 -0.84 -11.91
C ILE A 296 0.82 -1.17 -12.55
N GLY A 297 0.70 -1.05 -13.88
CA GLY A 297 -0.53 -1.35 -14.60
C GLY A 297 -0.95 -2.81 -14.45
N GLY A 298 -0.01 -3.73 -14.60
CA GLY A 298 -0.25 -5.16 -14.36
C GLY A 298 -0.79 -5.43 -12.96
N ALA A 299 -0.09 -4.94 -11.94
CA ALA A 299 -0.49 -5.10 -10.54
C ALA A 299 -1.88 -4.54 -10.25
N MET A 300 -2.15 -3.30 -10.68
CA MET A 300 -3.47 -2.66 -10.48
C MET A 300 -4.59 -3.43 -11.19
N VAL A 301 -4.37 -3.90 -12.42
CA VAL A 301 -5.37 -4.69 -13.15
C VAL A 301 -5.63 -6.02 -12.44
N GLY A 302 -4.58 -6.73 -12.02
CA GLY A 302 -4.72 -7.99 -11.29
C GLY A 302 -5.47 -7.85 -9.97
N HIS A 303 -5.15 -6.80 -9.21
CA HIS A 303 -5.84 -6.41 -7.98
C HIS A 303 -7.33 -6.12 -8.21
N SER A 304 -7.67 -5.27 -9.17
CA SER A 304 -9.07 -4.97 -9.48
C SER A 304 -9.84 -6.18 -10.01
N LEU A 305 -9.19 -7.06 -10.79
CA LEU A 305 -9.80 -8.32 -11.24
C LEU A 305 -10.11 -9.26 -10.07
N PHE A 306 -9.20 -9.37 -9.10
CA PHE A 306 -9.47 -10.14 -7.88
C PHE A 306 -10.67 -9.54 -7.12
N ALA A 307 -10.73 -8.22 -6.99
CA ALA A 307 -11.86 -7.53 -6.37
C ALA A 307 -13.18 -7.90 -7.07
N VAL A 308 -13.22 -7.81 -8.40
CA VAL A 308 -14.39 -8.19 -9.21
C VAL A 308 -14.81 -9.63 -8.94
N ALA A 309 -13.85 -10.57 -9.00
CA ALA A 309 -14.13 -11.98 -8.76
C ALA A 309 -14.69 -12.21 -7.34
N SER A 310 -14.12 -11.56 -6.33
CA SER A 310 -14.57 -11.62 -4.94
C SER A 310 -15.97 -11.04 -4.76
N GLY A 311 -16.26 -9.89 -5.38
CA GLY A 311 -17.58 -9.28 -5.33
C GLY A 311 -18.65 -10.14 -5.98
N VAL A 312 -18.36 -10.71 -7.15
CA VAL A 312 -19.26 -11.67 -7.81
C VAL A 312 -19.50 -12.90 -6.95
N ALA A 313 -18.44 -13.49 -6.39
CA ALA A 313 -18.55 -14.64 -5.50
C ALA A 313 -19.39 -14.32 -4.25
N GLY A 314 -19.32 -13.07 -3.77
CA GLY A 314 -20.09 -12.54 -2.64
C GLY A 314 -21.53 -12.13 -2.98
N GLY A 315 -22.02 -12.43 -4.19
CA GLY A 315 -23.40 -12.16 -4.60
C GLY A 315 -23.62 -10.84 -5.34
N ASN A 316 -22.59 -9.98 -5.49
CA ASN A 316 -22.68 -8.71 -6.22
C ASN A 316 -22.48 -8.90 -7.74
N ALA A 317 -23.24 -9.80 -8.36
CA ALA A 317 -23.02 -10.29 -9.72
C ALA A 317 -23.10 -9.23 -10.84
N VAL A 318 -23.71 -8.07 -10.58
CA VAL A 318 -23.87 -6.98 -11.57
C VAL A 318 -23.00 -5.78 -11.23
N LEU A 319 -23.14 -5.25 -10.01
CA LEU A 319 -22.46 -4.01 -9.61
C LEU A 319 -20.94 -4.15 -9.60
N SER A 320 -20.43 -5.29 -9.09
CA SER A 320 -19.00 -5.52 -8.96
C SER A 320 -18.29 -5.60 -10.32
N PRO A 321 -18.76 -6.40 -11.31
CA PRO A 321 -18.17 -6.39 -12.66
C PRO A 321 -18.23 -5.03 -13.34
N VAL A 322 -19.38 -4.34 -13.32
CA VAL A 322 -19.54 -3.05 -14.02
C VAL A 322 -18.54 -2.03 -13.49
N LEU A 323 -18.48 -1.84 -12.18
CA LEU A 323 -17.58 -0.85 -11.58
C LEU A 323 -16.12 -1.25 -11.70
N GLY A 324 -15.79 -2.52 -11.48
CA GLY A 324 -14.41 -3.00 -11.61
C GLY A 324 -13.89 -2.85 -13.03
N LEU A 325 -14.70 -3.16 -14.05
CA LEU A 325 -14.31 -2.96 -15.45
C LEU A 325 -14.12 -1.47 -15.78
N VAL A 326 -14.96 -0.58 -15.24
CA VAL A 326 -14.77 0.87 -15.38
C VAL A 326 -13.45 1.32 -14.75
N VAL A 327 -13.14 0.86 -13.53
CA VAL A 327 -11.88 1.24 -12.86
C VAL A 327 -10.66 0.66 -13.57
N ILE A 328 -10.73 -0.57 -14.06
CA ILE A 328 -9.69 -1.18 -14.90
C ILE A 328 -9.48 -0.35 -16.16
N ALA A 329 -10.56 0.02 -16.87
CA ALA A 329 -10.48 0.81 -18.09
C ALA A 329 -9.87 2.20 -17.84
N VAL A 330 -10.31 2.89 -16.79
CA VAL A 330 -9.75 4.19 -16.38
C VAL A 330 -8.27 4.06 -16.02
N THR A 331 -7.90 3.05 -15.23
CA THR A 331 -6.51 2.78 -14.84
C THR A 331 -5.61 2.55 -16.05
N VAL A 332 -6.02 1.66 -16.96
CA VAL A 332 -5.27 1.37 -18.20
C VAL A 332 -5.13 2.63 -19.05
N LEU A 333 -6.18 3.43 -19.18
CA LEU A 333 -6.18 4.66 -19.97
C LEU A 333 -5.29 5.76 -19.36
N LEU A 334 -5.32 5.95 -18.04
CA LEU A 334 -4.46 6.92 -17.35
C LEU A 334 -2.99 6.50 -17.40
N LEU A 335 -2.69 5.22 -17.17
CA LEU A 335 -1.32 4.70 -17.26
C LEU A 335 -0.80 4.69 -18.71
N GLY A 336 -1.65 4.41 -19.69
CA GLY A 336 -1.31 4.52 -21.11
C GLY A 336 -0.98 5.96 -21.51
N ARG A 337 -1.70 6.95 -20.97
CA ARG A 337 -1.35 8.37 -21.15
C ARG A 337 -0.04 8.75 -20.46
N LEU A 338 0.21 8.20 -19.28
CA LEU A 338 1.48 8.39 -18.58
C LEU A 338 2.66 7.78 -19.36
N ASP A 339 2.52 6.55 -19.87
CA ASP A 339 3.53 5.89 -20.70
C ASP A 339 3.88 6.71 -21.94
N ARG A 340 2.87 7.21 -22.66
CA ARG A 340 3.07 8.09 -23.83
C ARG A 340 3.79 9.40 -23.49
N ARG A 341 3.54 9.97 -22.32
CA ARG A 341 4.24 11.18 -21.84
C ARG A 341 5.68 10.91 -21.41
N LEU A 342 6.01 9.67 -21.09
CA LEU A 342 7.33 9.22 -20.64
C LEU A 342 8.15 8.61 -21.78
N ALA A 343 7.55 8.38 -22.95
CA ALA A 343 8.25 7.97 -24.16
C ALA A 343 9.26 9.07 -24.56
N PRO A 344 10.49 8.69 -24.94
CA PRO A 344 11.54 9.62 -25.32
C PRO A 344 11.21 10.43 -26.58
#